data_AF-A0A3D1LBZ0-F1
#
_entry.id   AF-A0A3D1LBZ0-F1
#
_cell.length_a   1.000
_cell.length_b   1.000
_cell.length_c   1.000
_cell.angle_alpha   90.00
_cell.angle_beta   90.00
_cell.angle_gamma   90.00
#
_symmetry.space_group_name_H-M   'P 1'
#
loop_
_entity.id
_entity.type
_entity.pdbx_description
1 polymer ?
#
loop_
_entity_poly.entity_id
_entity_poly.type
_entity_poly.pdbx_seq_one_letter_code
_entity_poly.pdbx_strand_id
1 'polypeptide(L)'
;MQELITAAGGDDPAYIRPPYGNANKTVRAQAPSPLINWSVDPEDWKYHNADTVCSNILAGSYDGAIILVHDIYQTSVNGALAAIDKLLEQGYEFVTVRDLLLRRGITPEAGVMYYDAKNTGVNLDIDEAGSGYYDESQIESHWAYDALTFCLDHGFLSREADGRVRPNKPITRGEFVTSLAKFCGVDESYRYYAETGYRDIASGSELAPYVKWARDAGLMDGSNGAFHPDDYLTREQMATVVARYLTALGRAPGGAAQTAYKDQSRISAWALDGVALCTREGILQGSNGAFLPKGKLTRAQTAAIVYRLSEME
;
A
#
# COMPACT_ATOMS: atom_id res chain seq x y z
N MET A 1 24.36 -11.81 -2.42
CA MET A 1 23.33 -11.60 -3.45
C MET A 1 22.07 -10.99 -2.84
N GLN A 2 21.47 -11.61 -1.82
CA GLN A 2 20.31 -11.04 -1.10
C GLN A 2 20.56 -9.61 -0.61
N GLU A 3 21.69 -9.33 0.05
CA GLU A 3 22.05 -7.98 0.51
C GLU A 3 22.07 -6.94 -0.62
N LEU A 4 22.53 -7.31 -1.83
CA LEU A 4 22.55 -6.42 -2.99
C LEU A 4 21.16 -6.19 -3.57
N ILE A 5 20.29 -7.21 -3.53
CA ILE A 5 18.89 -7.10 -3.95
C ILE A 5 18.14 -6.20 -2.98
N THR A 6 18.28 -6.41 -1.67
CA THR A 6 17.70 -5.56 -0.63
C THR A 6 18.22 -4.13 -0.73
N ALA A 7 19.52 -3.92 -0.97
CA ALA A 7 20.10 -2.59 -1.17
C ALA A 7 19.58 -1.88 -2.43
N ALA A 8 19.19 -2.64 -3.46
CA ALA A 8 18.53 -2.14 -4.67
C ALA A 8 17.00 -1.95 -4.49
N GLY A 9 16.46 -2.23 -3.30
CA GLY A 9 15.04 -2.07 -2.97
C GLY A 9 14.17 -3.31 -3.26
N GLY A 10 14.78 -4.48 -3.47
CA GLY A 10 14.07 -5.75 -3.62
C GLY A 10 13.71 -6.40 -2.28
N ASP A 11 12.79 -7.37 -2.33
CA ASP A 11 12.27 -8.08 -1.16
C ASP A 11 13.34 -8.90 -0.42
N ASP A 12 13.12 -9.12 0.87
CA ASP A 12 13.87 -10.06 1.71
C ASP A 12 12.92 -11.11 2.34
N PRO A 13 13.09 -12.43 2.04
CA PRO A 13 13.97 -12.98 1.01
C PRO A 13 13.50 -12.60 -0.40
N ALA A 14 14.45 -12.46 -1.32
CA ALA A 14 14.18 -12.15 -2.72
C ALA A 14 13.59 -13.37 -3.44
N TYR A 15 12.76 -13.10 -4.44
CA TYR A 15 12.20 -14.08 -5.36
C TYR A 15 12.87 -13.90 -6.72
N ILE A 16 13.23 -15.00 -7.37
CA ILE A 16 14.06 -14.94 -8.59
C ILE A 16 13.33 -15.58 -9.75
N ARG A 17 13.19 -14.86 -10.86
CA ARG A 17 12.83 -15.46 -12.14
C ARG A 17 14.10 -15.96 -12.85
N PRO A 18 14.26 -17.28 -13.09
CA PRO A 18 15.41 -17.77 -13.84
C PRO A 18 15.38 -17.24 -15.28
N PRO A 19 16.54 -16.88 -15.87
CA PRO A 19 16.60 -16.49 -17.27
C PRO A 19 15.95 -17.55 -18.16
N TYR A 20 15.09 -17.10 -19.09
CA TYR A 20 14.32 -17.96 -19.99
C TYR A 20 13.43 -19.01 -19.28
N GLY A 21 13.12 -18.84 -17.99
CA GLY A 21 12.39 -19.84 -17.21
C GLY A 21 13.19 -21.12 -16.95
N ASN A 22 14.50 -21.13 -17.23
CA ASN A 22 15.30 -22.35 -17.23
C ASN A 22 16.07 -22.53 -15.91
N ALA A 23 15.68 -23.53 -15.12
CA ALA A 23 16.41 -23.95 -13.94
C ALA A 23 16.40 -25.48 -13.80
N ASN A 24 17.51 -26.11 -14.16
CA ASN A 24 17.70 -27.55 -14.00
C ASN A 24 17.93 -27.94 -12.53
N LYS A 25 18.06 -29.24 -12.25
CA LYS A 25 18.26 -29.75 -10.88
C LYS A 25 19.46 -29.11 -10.18
N THR A 26 20.58 -28.91 -10.88
CA THR A 26 21.80 -28.30 -10.32
C THR A 26 21.58 -26.84 -9.93
N VAL A 27 20.94 -26.05 -10.81
CA VAL A 27 20.62 -24.65 -10.54
C VAL A 27 19.66 -24.53 -9.35
N ARG A 28 18.58 -25.31 -9.35
CA ARG A 28 17.60 -25.31 -8.25
C ARG A 28 18.21 -25.67 -6.91
N ALA A 29 19.10 -26.66 -6.87
CA ALA A 29 19.76 -27.09 -5.64
C ALA A 29 20.71 -26.03 -5.05
N GLN A 30 21.11 -25.02 -5.82
CA GLN A 30 22.00 -23.94 -5.38
C GLN A 30 21.30 -22.59 -5.27
N ALA A 31 20.00 -22.51 -5.62
CA ALA A 31 19.26 -21.27 -5.57
C ALA A 31 18.90 -20.93 -4.11
N PRO A 32 19.38 -19.79 -3.57
CA PRO A 32 19.12 -19.39 -2.19
C PRO A 32 17.70 -18.80 -2.00
N SER A 33 16.90 -18.77 -3.07
CA SER A 33 15.64 -18.05 -3.17
C SER A 33 14.58 -18.92 -3.86
N PRO A 34 13.29 -18.69 -3.58
CA PRO A 34 12.21 -19.22 -4.38
C PRO A 34 12.35 -18.80 -5.85
N LEU A 35 12.05 -19.72 -6.76
CA LEU A 35 12.11 -19.49 -8.20
C LEU A 35 10.71 -19.25 -8.75
N ILE A 36 10.53 -18.16 -9.50
CA ILE A 36 9.24 -17.78 -10.08
C ILE A 36 9.27 -17.95 -11.58
N ASN A 37 8.25 -18.62 -12.10
CA ASN A 37 7.97 -18.80 -13.52
C ASN A 37 6.52 -18.36 -13.78
N TRP A 38 6.03 -18.53 -15.00
CA TRP A 38 4.68 -18.12 -15.39
C TRP A 38 3.82 -19.31 -15.79
N SER A 39 2.51 -19.16 -15.63
CA SER A 39 1.50 -20.08 -16.14
C SER A 39 0.78 -19.53 -17.37
N VAL A 40 0.93 -18.23 -17.64
CA VAL A 40 0.37 -17.55 -18.81
C VAL A 40 1.50 -16.86 -19.58
N ASP A 41 1.67 -17.25 -20.85
CA ASP A 41 2.56 -16.60 -21.81
C ASP A 41 1.70 -15.99 -22.93
N PRO A 42 1.67 -14.66 -23.07
CA PRO A 42 0.91 -14.00 -24.13
C PRO A 42 1.55 -14.12 -25.52
N GLU A 43 2.73 -14.73 -25.62
CA GLU A 43 3.56 -14.78 -26.83
C GLU A 43 3.83 -13.37 -27.40
N ASP A 44 4.00 -12.39 -26.51
CA ASP A 44 4.19 -11.00 -26.86
C ASP A 44 5.47 -10.76 -27.68
N TRP A 45 6.51 -11.54 -27.38
CA TRP A 45 7.76 -11.65 -28.11
C TRP A 45 7.63 -12.20 -29.54
N LYS A 46 6.49 -12.80 -29.88
CA LYS A 46 6.21 -13.36 -31.21
C LYS A 46 5.32 -12.46 -32.05
N TYR A 47 4.25 -11.93 -31.45
CA TYR A 47 3.22 -11.21 -32.22
C TYR A 47 3.45 -9.71 -32.35
N HIS A 48 4.12 -9.07 -31.38
CA HIS A 48 4.36 -7.63 -31.40
C HIS A 48 3.10 -6.80 -31.75
N ASN A 49 1.95 -7.21 -31.19
CA ASN A 49 0.64 -6.62 -31.45
C ASN A 49 -0.14 -6.52 -30.13
N ALA A 50 -0.54 -5.31 -29.75
CA ALA A 50 -1.16 -5.04 -28.45
C ALA A 50 -2.50 -5.78 -28.25
N ASP A 51 -3.33 -5.85 -29.29
CA ASP A 51 -4.64 -6.53 -29.21
C ASP A 51 -4.46 -8.03 -29.02
N THR A 52 -3.51 -8.64 -29.75
CA THR A 52 -3.19 -10.07 -29.61
C THR A 52 -2.63 -10.38 -28.22
N VAL A 53 -1.72 -9.54 -27.71
CA VAL A 53 -1.20 -9.67 -26.34
C VAL A 53 -2.34 -9.60 -25.33
N CYS A 54 -3.21 -8.59 -25.44
CA CYS A 54 -4.36 -8.45 -24.56
C CYS A 54 -5.28 -9.68 -24.62
N SER A 55 -5.63 -10.16 -25.81
CA SER A 55 -6.48 -11.33 -25.99
C SER A 55 -5.86 -12.60 -25.40
N ASN A 56 -4.55 -12.81 -25.59
CA ASN A 56 -3.87 -13.99 -25.07
C ASN A 56 -3.77 -13.97 -23.54
N ILE A 57 -3.51 -12.81 -22.93
CA ILE A 57 -3.58 -12.65 -21.47
C ILE A 57 -4.97 -13.04 -20.97
N LEU A 58 -6.02 -12.45 -21.54
CA LEU A 58 -7.40 -12.70 -21.10
C LEU A 58 -7.80 -14.18 -21.26
N ALA A 59 -7.38 -14.82 -22.36
CA ALA A 59 -7.69 -16.22 -22.62
C ALA A 59 -6.94 -17.18 -21.69
N GLY A 60 -5.73 -16.83 -21.26
CA GLY A 60 -4.90 -17.65 -20.38
C GLY A 60 -5.12 -17.42 -18.88
N SER A 61 -5.63 -16.25 -18.50
CA SER A 61 -5.81 -15.86 -17.09
C SER A 61 -6.84 -16.69 -16.35
N TYR A 62 -6.52 -17.01 -15.09
CA TYR A 62 -7.40 -17.65 -14.12
C TYR A 62 -6.97 -17.24 -12.70
N ASP A 63 -7.81 -17.51 -11.69
CA ASP A 63 -7.50 -17.19 -10.30
C ASP A 63 -6.21 -17.88 -9.83
N GLY A 64 -5.18 -17.08 -9.57
CA GLY A 64 -3.84 -17.54 -9.20
C GLY A 64 -2.82 -17.69 -10.33
N ALA A 65 -3.12 -17.19 -11.53
CA ALA A 65 -2.18 -17.16 -12.63
C ALA A 65 -0.99 -16.20 -12.38
N ILE A 66 0.19 -16.56 -12.89
CA ILE A 66 1.35 -15.67 -13.01
C ILE A 66 1.58 -15.43 -14.51
N ILE A 67 1.56 -14.16 -14.92
CA ILE A 67 1.60 -13.74 -16.32
C ILE A 67 2.99 -13.20 -16.65
N LEU A 68 3.61 -13.72 -17.72
CA LEU A 68 4.83 -13.17 -18.29
C LEU A 68 4.50 -12.03 -19.26
N VAL A 69 5.18 -10.89 -19.13
CA VAL A 69 5.14 -9.82 -20.13
C VAL A 69 6.53 -9.22 -20.26
N HIS A 70 6.97 -8.93 -21.48
CA HIS A 70 8.23 -8.22 -21.73
C HIS A 70 7.99 -6.71 -21.81
N ASP A 71 8.85 -5.91 -21.17
CA ASP A 71 8.79 -4.45 -21.18
C ASP A 71 9.60 -3.82 -22.33
N ILE A 72 10.35 -4.63 -23.09
CA ILE A 72 11.18 -4.19 -24.21
C ILE A 72 10.41 -3.87 -25.49
N TYR A 73 9.11 -4.20 -25.54
CA TYR A 73 8.24 -3.92 -26.68
C TYR A 73 7.05 -3.04 -26.26
N GLN A 74 6.87 -1.90 -26.94
CA GLN A 74 5.76 -0.99 -26.63
C GLN A 74 4.39 -1.67 -26.76
N THR A 75 4.26 -2.62 -27.69
CA THR A 75 3.03 -3.39 -27.91
C THR A 75 2.71 -4.32 -26.75
N SER A 76 3.72 -4.87 -26.08
CA SER A 76 3.55 -5.68 -24.87
C SER A 76 3.01 -4.83 -23.73
N VAL A 77 3.59 -3.65 -23.52
CA VAL A 77 3.14 -2.70 -22.48
C VAL A 77 1.69 -2.29 -22.72
N ASN A 78 1.36 -1.87 -23.95
CA ASN A 78 0.00 -1.44 -24.28
C ASN A 78 -1.03 -2.59 -24.14
N GLY A 79 -0.68 -3.80 -24.59
CA GLY A 79 -1.53 -4.97 -24.46
C GLY A 79 -1.75 -5.40 -23.01
N ALA A 80 -0.71 -5.32 -22.18
CA ALA A 80 -0.80 -5.62 -20.75
C ALA A 80 -1.66 -4.61 -20.00
N LEU A 81 -1.50 -3.31 -20.26
CA LEU A 81 -2.35 -2.27 -19.65
C LEU A 81 -3.84 -2.48 -20.01
N ALA A 82 -4.15 -2.75 -21.27
CA ALA A 82 -5.52 -3.04 -21.70
C ALA A 82 -6.08 -4.32 -21.06
N ALA A 83 -5.25 -5.36 -20.85
CA ALA A 83 -5.65 -6.57 -20.17
C ALA A 83 -5.89 -6.34 -18.67
N ILE A 84 -5.06 -5.52 -18.01
CA ILE A 84 -5.22 -5.14 -16.61
C ILE A 84 -6.59 -4.48 -16.40
N ASP A 85 -6.94 -3.49 -17.22
CA ASP A 85 -8.24 -2.80 -17.11
C ASP A 85 -9.41 -3.79 -17.20
N LYS A 86 -9.37 -4.70 -18.19
CA LYS A 86 -10.42 -5.71 -18.40
C LYS A 86 -10.47 -6.79 -17.31
N LEU A 87 -9.34 -7.13 -16.70
CA LEU A 87 -9.28 -8.11 -15.61
C LEU A 87 -9.79 -7.49 -14.31
N LEU A 88 -9.44 -6.22 -14.04
CA LEU A 88 -10.01 -5.46 -12.92
C LEU A 88 -11.54 -5.36 -13.04
N GLU A 89 -12.07 -5.09 -14.24
CA GLU A 89 -13.51 -5.10 -14.51
C GLU A 89 -14.17 -6.47 -14.24
N GLN A 90 -13.42 -7.57 -14.41
CA GLN A 90 -13.88 -8.93 -14.10
C GLN A 90 -13.74 -9.29 -12.60
N GLY A 91 -13.26 -8.36 -11.77
CA GLY A 91 -13.08 -8.56 -10.34
C GLY A 91 -11.76 -9.25 -9.95
N TYR A 92 -10.81 -9.35 -10.87
CA TYR A 92 -9.46 -9.79 -10.51
C TYR A 92 -8.75 -8.73 -9.67
N GLU A 93 -7.90 -9.19 -8.76
CA GLU A 93 -6.98 -8.38 -7.99
C GLU A 93 -5.54 -8.70 -8.45
N PHE A 94 -4.75 -7.68 -8.73
CA PHE A 94 -3.33 -7.85 -9.04
C PHE A 94 -2.50 -7.68 -7.77
N VAL A 95 -1.78 -8.73 -7.40
CA VAL A 95 -0.92 -8.78 -6.21
C VAL A 95 0.52 -9.14 -6.57
N THR A 96 1.44 -8.97 -5.63
CA THR A 96 2.80 -9.49 -5.82
C THR A 96 2.78 -11.03 -5.85
N VAL A 97 3.77 -11.66 -6.49
CA VAL A 97 3.88 -13.13 -6.49
C VAL A 97 4.03 -13.69 -5.06
N ARG A 98 4.71 -12.94 -4.18
CA ARG A 98 4.79 -13.26 -2.76
C ARG A 98 3.41 -13.31 -2.11
N ASP A 99 2.63 -12.25 -2.24
CA ASP A 99 1.28 -12.19 -1.66
C ASP A 99 0.38 -13.27 -2.26
N LEU A 100 0.46 -13.51 -3.57
CA LEU A 100 -0.27 -14.58 -4.23
C LEU A 100 0.00 -15.95 -3.57
N LEU A 101 1.27 -16.32 -3.39
CA LEU A 101 1.64 -17.60 -2.79
C LEU A 101 1.20 -17.68 -1.32
N LEU A 102 1.47 -16.64 -0.54
CA LEU A 102 1.13 -16.61 0.87
C LEU A 102 -0.40 -16.69 1.08
N ARG A 103 -1.20 -16.00 0.25
CA ARG A 103 -2.67 -16.08 0.30
C ARG A 103 -3.19 -17.48 0.02
N ARG A 104 -2.45 -18.31 -0.73
CA ARG A 104 -2.77 -19.72 -0.93
C ARG A 104 -2.28 -20.64 0.17
N GLY A 105 -1.76 -20.08 1.28
CA GLY A 105 -1.14 -20.85 2.36
C GLY A 105 0.19 -21.48 1.94
N ILE A 106 0.81 -20.99 0.87
CA ILE A 106 2.09 -21.50 0.37
C ILE A 106 3.19 -20.62 0.96
N THR A 107 4.00 -21.18 1.86
CA THR A 107 5.27 -20.59 2.26
C THR A 107 6.33 -20.98 1.23
N PRO A 108 6.83 -20.05 0.41
CA PRO A 108 7.72 -20.43 -0.67
C PRO A 108 9.13 -20.77 -0.19
N GLU A 109 9.70 -21.80 -0.79
CA GLU A 109 10.96 -22.41 -0.38
C GLU A 109 12.09 -22.14 -1.38
N ALA A 110 13.32 -22.04 -0.87
CA ALA A 110 14.50 -21.86 -1.70
C ALA A 110 14.67 -23.03 -2.70
N GLY A 111 14.94 -22.70 -3.96
CA GLY A 111 15.15 -23.68 -5.03
C GLY A 111 13.88 -24.35 -5.58
N VAL A 112 12.72 -24.12 -4.96
CA VAL A 112 11.42 -24.56 -5.48
C VAL A 112 10.93 -23.60 -6.55
N MET A 113 10.37 -24.14 -7.62
CA MET A 113 9.88 -23.36 -8.76
C MET A 113 8.35 -23.31 -8.77
N TYR A 114 7.83 -22.10 -8.78
CA TYR A 114 6.40 -21.80 -8.76
C TYR A 114 5.98 -21.20 -10.10
N TYR A 115 4.89 -21.69 -10.68
CA TYR A 115 4.36 -21.26 -11.99
C TYR A 115 3.00 -20.56 -11.85
N ASP A 116 2.25 -20.94 -10.82
CA ASP A 116 0.95 -20.42 -10.44
C ASP A 116 0.75 -20.62 -8.94
N ALA A 117 -0.38 -20.12 -8.43
CA ALA A 117 -0.90 -20.47 -7.11
C ALA A 117 -2.42 -20.60 -7.19
N LYS A 118 -2.89 -21.70 -7.76
CA LYS A 118 -4.33 -21.99 -7.89
C LYS A 118 -5.02 -22.00 -6.53
N ASN A 119 -6.28 -21.56 -6.51
CA ASN A 119 -7.10 -21.65 -5.33
C ASN A 119 -7.42 -23.13 -5.00
N THR A 120 -6.87 -23.62 -3.89
CA THR A 120 -7.05 -25.00 -3.39
C THR A 120 -8.07 -25.08 -2.25
N GLY A 121 -8.86 -24.02 -2.04
CA GLY A 121 -9.72 -23.85 -0.86
C GLY A 121 -9.08 -23.01 0.25
N VAL A 122 -7.82 -22.62 0.08
CA VAL A 122 -7.12 -21.64 0.92
C VAL A 122 -6.98 -20.32 0.14
N ASN A 123 -7.60 -19.27 0.68
CA ASN A 123 -7.48 -17.91 0.19
C ASN A 123 -7.47 -16.95 1.39
N LEU A 124 -6.31 -16.84 2.02
CA LEU A 124 -6.08 -15.94 3.14
C LEU A 124 -6.23 -14.49 2.65
N ASP A 125 -6.67 -13.64 3.56
CA ASP A 125 -6.64 -12.20 3.36
C ASP A 125 -5.18 -11.72 3.24
N ILE A 126 -4.93 -10.60 2.55
CA ILE A 126 -3.59 -9.98 2.53
C ILE A 126 -3.11 -9.61 3.95
N ASP A 127 -4.06 -9.38 4.85
CA ASP A 127 -3.87 -9.15 6.28
C ASP A 127 -3.46 -10.42 7.05
N GLU A 128 -3.75 -11.60 6.50
CA GLU A 128 -3.45 -12.90 7.09
C GLU A 128 -2.24 -13.58 6.44
N ALA A 129 -1.90 -13.19 5.21
CA ALA A 129 -0.74 -13.66 4.50
C ALA A 129 -0.31 -12.65 3.43
N GLY A 130 0.90 -12.11 3.55
CA GLY A 130 1.41 -11.11 2.60
C GLY A 130 2.39 -10.11 3.21
N SER A 131 2.69 -9.06 2.46
CA SER A 131 3.54 -7.94 2.89
C SER A 131 2.99 -7.15 4.08
N GLY A 132 1.68 -7.24 4.35
CA GLY A 132 0.99 -6.64 5.51
C GLY A 132 0.93 -7.54 6.76
N TYR A 133 1.30 -8.82 6.66
CA TYR A 133 1.26 -9.74 7.79
C TYR A 133 2.36 -9.42 8.81
N TYR A 134 2.00 -9.50 10.09
CA TYR A 134 2.93 -9.45 11.21
C TYR A 134 2.47 -10.42 12.29
N ASP A 135 3.39 -11.19 12.86
CA ASP A 135 3.12 -12.07 13.99
C ASP A 135 2.92 -11.22 15.26
N GLU A 136 1.67 -10.91 15.60
CA GLU A 136 1.33 -10.08 16.75
C GLU A 136 1.67 -10.71 18.11
N SER A 137 2.04 -11.99 18.17
CA SER A 137 2.65 -12.53 19.39
C SER A 137 4.00 -11.84 19.72
N GLN A 138 4.60 -11.18 18.73
CA GLN A 138 5.83 -10.39 18.83
C GLN A 138 5.56 -8.89 18.70
N ILE A 139 4.33 -8.41 18.95
CA ILE A 139 3.97 -7.00 18.75
C ILE A 139 4.83 -6.03 19.56
N GLU A 140 5.31 -6.44 20.74
CA GLU A 140 6.21 -5.66 21.60
C GLU A 140 7.58 -5.36 20.95
N SER A 141 7.99 -6.18 19.98
CA SER A 141 9.23 -5.97 19.20
C SER A 141 9.01 -5.16 17.92
N HIS A 142 7.76 -4.79 17.61
CA HIS A 142 7.45 -4.01 16.42
C HIS A 142 7.96 -2.56 16.60
N TRP A 143 8.59 -1.98 15.57
CA TRP A 143 9.19 -0.64 15.63
C TRP A 143 8.20 0.47 16.04
N ALA A 144 6.92 0.27 15.78
CA ALA A 144 5.83 1.21 16.10
C ALA A 144 5.06 0.84 17.39
N TYR A 145 5.55 -0.10 18.20
CA TYR A 145 4.83 -0.62 19.36
C TYR A 145 4.33 0.50 20.29
N ASP A 146 5.20 1.41 20.71
CA ASP A 146 4.83 2.51 21.63
C ASP A 146 3.76 3.42 21.01
N ALA A 147 3.91 3.77 19.74
CA ALA A 147 2.96 4.62 19.03
C ALA A 147 1.60 3.93 18.84
N LEU A 148 1.59 2.63 18.54
CA LEU A 148 0.39 1.82 18.43
C LEU A 148 -0.34 1.75 19.78
N THR A 149 0.38 1.43 20.85
CA THR A 149 -0.16 1.39 22.21
C THR A 149 -0.75 2.75 22.61
N PHE A 150 -0.01 3.83 22.39
CA PHE A 150 -0.50 5.20 22.63
C PHE A 150 -1.81 5.47 21.90
N CYS A 151 -1.88 5.19 20.59
CA CYS A 151 -3.09 5.45 19.81
C CYS A 151 -4.26 4.55 20.21
N LEU A 152 -4.01 3.30 20.61
CA LEU A 152 -5.05 2.38 21.07
C LEU A 152 -5.61 2.81 22.43
N ASP A 153 -4.74 3.18 23.37
CA ASP A 153 -5.12 3.57 24.73
C ASP A 153 -5.93 4.88 24.75
N HIS A 154 -5.63 5.81 23.84
CA HIS A 154 -6.38 7.06 23.68
C HIS A 154 -7.58 6.95 22.72
N GLY A 155 -7.80 5.78 22.10
CA GLY A 155 -8.90 5.55 21.16
C GLY A 155 -8.73 6.21 19.79
N PHE A 156 -7.54 6.71 19.45
CA PHE A 156 -7.20 7.26 18.14
C PHE A 156 -7.06 6.17 17.08
N LEU A 157 -6.76 4.94 17.48
CA LEU A 157 -6.90 3.74 16.66
C LEU A 157 -7.79 2.73 17.38
N SER A 158 -8.45 1.88 16.61
CA SER A 158 -9.28 0.79 17.13
C SER A 158 -8.74 -0.54 16.62
N ARG A 159 -8.84 -1.58 17.44
CA ARG A 159 -8.54 -2.95 16.99
C ARG A 159 -9.56 -3.38 15.93
N GLU A 160 -9.15 -4.31 15.08
CA GLU A 160 -10.05 -4.94 14.13
C GLU A 160 -11.12 -5.76 14.87
N ALA A 161 -12.17 -6.20 14.16
CA ALA A 161 -13.27 -6.96 14.75
C ALA A 161 -12.84 -8.26 15.45
N ASP A 162 -11.70 -8.83 15.06
CA ASP A 162 -11.10 -10.03 15.67
C ASP A 162 -10.12 -9.73 16.82
N GLY A 163 -9.99 -8.46 17.22
CA GLY A 163 -9.13 -8.00 18.31
C GLY A 163 -7.67 -7.75 17.92
N ARG A 164 -7.26 -8.06 16.69
CA ARG A 164 -5.90 -7.83 16.19
C ARG A 164 -5.63 -6.34 15.89
N VAL A 165 -4.38 -5.92 16.01
CA VAL A 165 -3.93 -4.54 15.70
C VAL A 165 -3.62 -4.39 14.21
N ARG A 166 -3.02 -5.43 13.61
CA ARG A 166 -2.53 -5.53 12.23
C ARG A 166 -1.64 -4.33 11.87
N PRO A 167 -0.45 -4.21 12.49
CA PRO A 167 0.37 -3.00 12.39
C PRO A 167 0.79 -2.65 10.95
N ASN A 168 1.04 -3.65 10.11
CA ASN A 168 1.49 -3.45 8.73
C ASN A 168 0.35 -3.43 7.70
N LYS A 169 -0.90 -3.62 8.13
CA LYS A 169 -2.07 -3.49 7.26
C LYS A 169 -2.20 -2.06 6.72
N PRO A 170 -2.41 -1.88 5.41
CA PRO A 170 -2.77 -0.59 4.83
C PRO A 170 -4.05 -0.01 5.45
N ILE A 171 -4.04 1.29 5.74
CA ILE A 171 -5.18 2.00 6.30
C ILE A 171 -5.99 2.69 5.20
N THR A 172 -7.32 2.66 5.31
CA THR A 172 -8.21 3.36 4.38
C THR A 172 -8.28 4.87 4.68
N ARG A 173 -8.87 5.62 3.75
CA ARG A 173 -9.14 7.06 3.94
C ARG A 173 -10.06 7.34 5.11
N GLY A 174 -11.08 6.53 5.30
CA GLY A 174 -12.01 6.62 6.42
C GLY A 174 -11.32 6.36 7.76
N GLU A 175 -10.48 5.34 7.84
CA GLU A 175 -9.75 5.01 9.06
C GLU A 175 -8.71 6.08 9.42
N PHE A 176 -7.93 6.57 8.43
CA PHE A 176 -6.95 7.63 8.66
C PHE A 176 -7.59 8.93 9.15
N VAL A 177 -8.67 9.38 8.49
CA VAL A 177 -9.35 10.62 8.88
C VAL A 177 -9.98 10.51 10.26
N THR A 178 -10.54 9.35 10.60
CA THR A 178 -11.08 9.08 11.94
C THR A 178 -9.99 9.18 12.99
N SER A 179 -8.83 8.59 12.72
CA SER A 179 -7.70 8.61 13.66
C SER A 179 -7.21 10.04 13.95
N LEU A 180 -6.98 10.82 12.88
CA LEU A 180 -6.54 12.21 13.01
C LEU A 180 -7.60 13.11 13.67
N ALA A 181 -8.88 12.91 13.34
CA ALA A 181 -9.97 13.68 13.93
C ALA A 181 -10.12 13.42 15.43
N LYS A 182 -10.10 12.14 15.85
CA LYS A 182 -10.14 11.77 17.27
C LYS A 182 -8.95 12.32 18.05
N PHE A 183 -7.75 12.28 17.44
CA PHE A 183 -6.57 12.95 18.01
C PHE A 183 -6.80 14.44 18.23
N CYS A 184 -7.48 15.12 17.30
CA CYS A 184 -7.85 16.54 17.43
C CYS A 184 -9.05 16.79 18.36
N GLY A 185 -9.53 15.79 19.11
CA GLY A 185 -10.67 15.92 20.02
C GLY A 185 -12.03 15.98 19.32
N VAL A 186 -12.12 15.57 18.06
CA VAL A 186 -13.40 15.46 17.34
C VAL A 186 -14.09 14.18 17.75
N ASP A 187 -15.37 14.28 18.11
CA ASP A 187 -16.23 13.16 18.44
C ASP A 187 -17.54 13.20 17.63
N GLU A 188 -18.46 12.30 17.94
CA GLU A 188 -19.76 12.16 17.28
C GLU A 188 -20.63 13.43 17.34
N SER A 189 -20.41 14.28 18.36
CA SER A 189 -21.12 15.56 18.52
C SER A 189 -20.75 16.60 17.47
N TYR A 190 -19.69 16.36 16.69
CA TYR A 190 -19.33 17.19 15.53
C TYR A 190 -20.41 17.18 14.42
N ARG A 191 -21.59 16.58 14.66
CA ARG A 191 -22.75 16.64 13.75
C ARG A 191 -24.09 16.83 14.43
N TYR A 192 -24.96 17.63 13.76
CA TYR A 192 -26.33 17.14 13.55
C TYR A 192 -27.10 17.57 12.28
N TYR A 193 -26.74 18.61 11.48
CA TYR A 193 -27.65 19.04 10.37
C TYR A 193 -27.04 19.53 9.04
N ALA A 194 -25.78 19.25 8.73
CA ALA A 194 -25.22 19.58 7.40
C ALA A 194 -24.69 18.33 6.71
N GLU A 195 -25.12 18.11 5.48
CA GLU A 195 -24.63 17.03 4.63
C GLU A 195 -23.10 17.01 4.61
N THR A 196 -22.50 15.81 4.58
CA THR A 196 -21.05 15.64 4.28
C THR A 196 -20.67 16.31 2.97
N GLY A 197 -21.65 16.49 2.08
CA GLY A 197 -21.53 16.80 0.65
C GLY A 197 -20.82 15.72 -0.16
N TYR A 198 -20.72 14.51 0.40
CA TYR A 198 -20.23 13.32 -0.28
C TYR A 198 -21.33 12.26 -0.32
N ARG A 199 -21.68 11.81 -1.52
CA ARG A 199 -22.79 10.89 -1.78
C ARG A 199 -22.59 9.48 -1.20
N ASP A 200 -21.35 9.11 -0.97
CA ASP A 200 -20.90 7.81 -0.44
C ASP A 200 -20.73 7.81 1.08
N ILE A 201 -21.04 8.93 1.75
CA ILE A 201 -21.03 9.01 3.22
C ILE A 201 -22.44 9.39 3.69
N ALA A 202 -23.17 8.38 4.17
CA ALA A 202 -24.51 8.57 4.71
C ALA A 202 -24.49 9.48 5.94
N SER A 203 -25.52 10.32 6.10
CA SER A 203 -25.59 11.29 7.22
C SER A 203 -25.53 10.65 8.60
N GLY A 204 -26.05 9.42 8.74
CA GLY A 204 -26.02 8.63 9.99
C GLY A 204 -24.86 7.65 10.10
N SER A 205 -23.86 7.71 9.22
CA SER A 205 -22.65 6.89 9.34
C SER A 205 -21.79 7.38 10.51
N GLU A 206 -21.20 6.46 11.27
CA GLU A 206 -20.20 6.76 12.31
C GLU A 206 -18.99 7.53 11.78
N LEU A 207 -18.68 7.38 10.49
CA LEU A 207 -17.57 8.09 9.83
C LEU A 207 -17.89 9.56 9.53
N ALA A 208 -19.18 9.91 9.49
CA ALA A 208 -19.62 11.18 8.96
C ALA A 208 -19.13 12.41 9.75
N PRO A 209 -19.06 12.41 11.10
CA PRO A 209 -18.50 13.51 11.88
C PRO A 209 -17.05 13.81 11.50
N TYR A 210 -16.21 12.78 11.39
CA TYR A 210 -14.79 12.91 11.10
C TYR A 210 -14.52 13.37 9.67
N VAL A 211 -15.26 12.83 8.69
CA VAL A 211 -15.19 13.28 7.29
C VAL A 211 -15.64 14.72 7.15
N LYS A 212 -16.70 15.11 7.86
CA LYS A 212 -17.17 16.49 7.87
C LYS A 212 -16.08 17.42 8.40
N TRP A 213 -15.51 17.09 9.54
CA TRP A 213 -14.46 17.88 10.17
C TRP A 213 -13.29 18.07 9.22
N ALA A 214 -12.81 16.99 8.61
CA ALA A 214 -11.67 17.07 7.70
C ALA A 214 -11.96 17.92 6.46
N ARG A 215 -13.21 17.90 5.97
CA ARG A 215 -13.64 18.78 4.89
C ARG A 215 -13.71 20.24 5.34
N ASP A 216 -14.38 20.52 6.46
CA ASP A 216 -14.57 21.89 6.97
C ASP A 216 -13.22 22.53 7.35
N ALA A 217 -12.28 21.74 7.87
CA ALA A 217 -10.91 22.15 8.17
C ALA A 217 -9.99 22.19 6.93
N GLY A 218 -10.48 21.82 5.75
CA GLY A 218 -9.71 21.82 4.50
C GLY A 218 -8.56 20.82 4.46
N LEU A 219 -8.60 19.76 5.28
CA LEU A 219 -7.55 18.76 5.40
C LEU A 219 -7.63 17.69 4.30
N MET A 220 -8.85 17.19 4.06
CA MET A 220 -9.13 16.13 3.10
C MET A 220 -10.33 16.47 2.23
N ASP A 221 -10.23 16.13 0.95
CA ASP A 221 -11.31 16.27 -0.02
C ASP A 221 -11.53 14.94 -0.75
N GLY A 222 -12.68 14.82 -1.39
CA GLY A 222 -13.08 13.74 -2.26
C GLY A 222 -12.84 14.05 -3.74
N SER A 223 -13.46 13.24 -4.61
CA SER A 223 -13.50 13.49 -6.05
C SER A 223 -14.87 13.08 -6.60
N ASN A 224 -15.36 13.81 -7.61
CA ASN A 224 -16.65 13.52 -8.27
C ASN A 224 -17.83 13.39 -7.28
N GLY A 225 -17.83 14.21 -6.22
CA GLY A 225 -18.88 14.21 -5.20
C GLY A 225 -18.87 13.01 -4.25
N ALA A 226 -17.78 12.23 -4.20
CA ALA A 226 -17.57 11.09 -3.31
C ALA A 226 -16.27 11.25 -2.50
N PHE A 227 -16.24 10.81 -1.25
CA PHE A 227 -15.06 10.87 -0.38
C PHE A 227 -14.09 9.70 -0.63
N HIS A 228 -14.60 8.56 -1.08
CA HIS A 228 -13.92 7.28 -1.25
C HIS A 228 -13.32 6.80 0.09
N PRO A 229 -14.15 6.47 1.10
CA PRO A 229 -13.66 6.14 2.44
C PRO A 229 -12.85 4.83 2.47
N ASP A 230 -13.15 3.89 1.58
CA ASP A 230 -12.54 2.56 1.56
C ASP A 230 -11.24 2.51 0.73
N ASP A 231 -10.94 3.56 -0.03
CA ASP A 231 -9.70 3.68 -0.78
C ASP A 231 -8.50 3.83 0.18
N TYR A 232 -7.37 3.20 -0.16
CA TYR A 232 -6.13 3.35 0.62
C TYR A 232 -5.40 4.66 0.32
N LEU A 233 -4.82 5.29 1.35
CA LEU A 233 -3.91 6.43 1.16
C LEU A 233 -2.53 5.98 0.70
N THR A 234 -1.98 6.72 -0.26
CA THR A 234 -0.53 6.73 -0.49
C THR A 234 0.18 7.62 0.52
N ARG A 235 1.47 7.38 0.74
CA ARG A 235 2.31 8.17 1.64
C ARG A 235 2.43 9.64 1.21
N GLU A 236 2.49 9.94 -0.09
CA GLU A 236 2.49 11.33 -0.57
C GLU A 236 1.14 12.03 -0.36
N GLN A 237 0.01 11.32 -0.49
CA GLN A 237 -1.31 11.88 -0.17
C GLN A 237 -1.41 12.21 1.31
N MET A 238 -1.03 11.26 2.19
CA MET A 238 -1.00 11.48 3.63
C MET A 238 -0.14 12.71 4.00
N ALA A 239 1.04 12.86 3.40
CA ALA A 239 1.91 14.00 3.68
C ALA A 239 1.23 15.34 3.39
N THR A 240 0.41 15.42 2.34
CA THR A 240 -0.35 16.66 2.06
C THR A 240 -1.43 16.94 3.11
N VAL A 241 -2.08 15.90 3.64
CA VAL A 241 -3.10 16.06 4.68
C VAL A 241 -2.47 16.56 5.98
N VAL A 242 -1.37 15.92 6.41
CA VAL A 242 -0.63 16.31 7.61
C VAL A 242 -0.04 17.71 7.43
N ALA A 243 0.48 18.06 6.26
CA ALA A 243 0.99 19.41 5.99
C ALA A 243 -0.09 20.49 6.09
N ARG A 244 -1.31 20.22 5.62
CA ARG A 244 -2.46 21.14 5.79
C ARG A 244 -2.81 21.31 7.26
N TYR A 245 -2.79 20.21 8.02
CA TYR A 245 -3.00 20.26 9.47
C TYR A 245 -1.92 21.09 10.18
N LEU A 246 -0.64 20.84 9.90
CA LEU A 246 0.47 21.63 10.44
C LEU A 246 0.37 23.12 10.05
N THR A 247 -0.06 23.41 8.82
CA THR A 247 -0.30 24.78 8.36
C THR A 247 -1.43 25.45 9.14
N ALA A 248 -2.52 24.73 9.43
CA ALA A 248 -3.61 25.21 10.27
C ALA A 248 -3.16 25.50 11.72
N LEU A 249 -2.15 24.79 12.21
CA LEU A 249 -1.47 25.08 13.49
C LEU A 249 -0.44 26.24 13.39
N GLY A 250 -0.33 26.92 12.25
CA GLY A 250 0.59 28.04 12.05
C GLY A 250 2.01 27.66 11.63
N ARG A 251 2.26 26.38 11.29
CA ARG A 251 3.56 25.96 10.74
C ARG A 251 3.64 26.34 9.27
N ALA A 252 4.49 27.30 8.95
CA ALA A 252 4.58 27.81 7.59
C ALA A 252 5.25 26.80 6.64
N PRO A 253 4.74 26.62 5.41
CA PRO A 253 5.49 25.95 4.35
C PRO A 253 6.71 26.82 3.99
N GLY A 254 7.84 26.60 4.65
CA GLY A 254 9.12 27.19 4.23
C GLY A 254 9.78 26.37 3.11
N GLY A 255 10.86 26.89 2.50
CA GLY A 255 11.55 26.28 1.36
C GLY A 255 12.05 24.84 1.54
N ALA A 256 12.64 24.28 0.47
CA ALA A 256 12.99 22.86 0.33
C ALA A 256 13.55 22.19 1.61
N ALA A 257 13.09 20.97 1.90
CA ALA A 257 13.58 20.20 3.04
C ALA A 257 15.10 19.98 2.97
N GLN A 258 15.74 20.00 4.15
CA GLN A 258 17.20 19.91 4.30
C GLN A 258 17.76 18.51 3.97
N THR A 259 16.89 17.50 3.95
CA THR A 259 17.21 16.11 3.61
C THR A 259 16.46 15.68 2.35
N ALA A 260 17.22 15.35 1.30
CA ALA A 260 16.67 14.79 0.06
C ALA A 260 16.53 13.27 0.21
N TYR A 261 15.32 12.75 -0.02
CA TYR A 261 15.10 11.30 -0.12
C TYR A 261 15.73 10.74 -1.39
N LYS A 262 16.21 9.49 -1.34
CA LYS A 262 16.79 8.79 -2.50
C LYS A 262 15.84 8.71 -3.69
N ASP A 263 14.53 8.66 -3.42
CA ASP A 263 13.45 8.57 -4.40
C ASP A 263 12.64 9.87 -4.54
N GLN A 264 13.26 11.02 -4.24
CA GLN A 264 12.64 12.35 -4.36
C GLN A 264 11.97 12.57 -5.72
N SER A 265 12.58 12.08 -6.81
CA SER A 265 12.05 12.21 -8.18
C SER A 265 10.74 11.45 -8.42
N ARG A 266 10.38 10.51 -7.54
CA ARG A 266 9.11 9.75 -7.61
C ARG A 266 7.97 10.44 -6.87
N ILE A 267 8.26 11.51 -6.11
CA ILE A 267 7.27 12.30 -5.40
C ILE A 267 6.54 13.17 -6.42
N SER A 268 5.22 13.12 -6.41
CA SER A 268 4.43 13.99 -7.29
C SER A 268 4.70 15.46 -7.01
N ALA A 269 4.72 16.30 -8.04
CA ALA A 269 4.95 17.74 -7.90
C ALA A 269 4.01 18.41 -6.88
N TRP A 270 2.74 18.00 -6.85
CA TRP A 270 1.72 18.52 -5.93
C TRP A 270 1.93 18.10 -4.46
N ALA A 271 2.78 17.11 -4.18
CA ALA A 271 3.06 16.62 -2.84
C ALA A 271 4.38 17.15 -2.27
N LEU A 272 5.25 17.75 -3.10
CA LEU A 272 6.61 18.13 -2.72
C LEU A 272 6.66 19.00 -1.47
N ASP A 273 5.85 20.07 -1.43
CA ASP A 273 5.84 21.00 -0.30
C ASP A 273 5.31 20.34 0.97
N GLY A 274 4.29 19.48 0.84
CA GLY A 274 3.72 18.76 1.96
C GLY A 274 4.72 17.76 2.57
N VAL A 275 5.41 17.00 1.73
CA VAL A 275 6.49 16.10 2.17
C VAL A 275 7.61 16.91 2.82
N ALA A 276 8.01 18.02 2.22
CA ALA A 276 9.10 18.85 2.74
C ALA A 276 8.77 19.45 4.11
N LEU A 277 7.54 19.94 4.31
CA LEU A 277 7.08 20.46 5.59
C LEU A 277 7.07 19.35 6.65
N CYS A 278 6.40 18.23 6.37
CA CYS A 278 6.28 17.16 7.36
C CYS A 278 7.63 16.53 7.73
N THR A 279 8.59 16.48 6.80
CA THR A 279 9.95 15.99 7.09
C THR A 279 10.74 16.97 7.96
N ARG A 280 10.59 18.27 7.73
CA ARG A 280 11.25 19.30 8.55
C ARG A 280 10.73 19.34 9.98
N GLU A 281 9.42 19.20 10.15
CA GLU A 281 8.77 19.12 11.47
C GLU A 281 9.02 17.76 12.15
N GLY A 282 9.81 16.86 11.55
CA GLY A 282 10.17 15.56 12.14
C GLY A 282 9.05 14.51 12.13
N ILE A 283 7.88 14.84 11.57
CA ILE A 283 6.71 13.97 11.49
C ILE A 283 6.95 12.79 10.54
N LEU A 284 7.62 13.04 9.40
CA LEU A 284 7.96 12.03 8.40
C LEU A 284 9.48 11.81 8.30
N GLN A 285 9.91 10.57 8.55
CA GLN A 285 11.33 10.21 8.67
C GLN A 285 11.83 9.28 7.54
N GLY A 286 10.97 8.92 6.58
CA GLY A 286 11.27 7.95 5.52
C GLY A 286 11.58 6.53 6.05
N SER A 287 12.15 5.69 5.21
CA SER A 287 12.67 4.37 5.53
C SER A 287 13.94 4.10 4.73
N ASN A 288 15.06 3.82 5.40
CA ASN A 288 16.37 3.60 4.76
C ASN A 288 16.81 4.68 3.76
N GLY A 289 16.41 5.93 4.04
CA GLY A 289 16.67 7.11 3.19
C GLY A 289 15.73 7.29 2.00
N ALA A 290 14.68 6.47 1.85
CA ALA A 290 13.63 6.61 0.86
C ALA A 290 12.31 7.08 1.49
N PHE A 291 11.51 7.85 0.75
CA PHE A 291 10.18 8.29 1.18
C PHE A 291 9.08 7.29 0.83
N LEU A 292 9.21 6.59 -0.31
CA LEU A 292 8.22 5.66 -0.89
C LEU A 292 6.87 6.32 -1.19
N PRO A 293 6.81 7.35 -2.06
CA PRO A 293 5.63 8.21 -2.21
C PRO A 293 4.34 7.47 -2.58
N LYS A 294 4.45 6.44 -3.43
CA LYS A 294 3.30 5.64 -3.90
C LYS A 294 2.95 4.46 -2.99
N GLY A 295 3.78 4.20 -1.96
CA GLY A 295 3.51 3.14 -0.99
C GLY A 295 2.22 3.44 -0.23
N LYS A 296 1.48 2.39 0.12
CA LYS A 296 0.28 2.52 0.95
C LYS A 296 0.68 2.85 2.39
N LEU A 297 -0.08 3.74 3.02
CA LEU A 297 0.09 4.08 4.43
C LEU A 297 -0.41 2.91 5.28
N THR A 298 0.38 2.47 6.26
CA THR A 298 -0.03 1.40 7.19
C THR A 298 -0.55 1.94 8.51
N ARG A 299 -1.27 1.10 9.26
CA ARG A 299 -1.78 1.43 10.60
C ARG A 299 -0.65 1.84 11.57
N ALA A 300 0.48 1.14 11.55
CA ALA A 300 1.68 1.50 12.32
C ALA A 300 2.26 2.87 11.91
N GLN A 301 2.25 3.19 10.61
CA GLN A 301 2.72 4.48 10.13
C GLN A 301 1.77 5.61 10.57
N THR A 302 0.46 5.40 10.50
CA THR A 302 -0.54 6.33 11.06
C THR A 302 -0.32 6.57 12.54
N ALA A 303 -0.15 5.50 13.33
CA ALA A 303 0.11 5.59 14.76
C ALA A 303 1.37 6.41 15.04
N ALA A 304 2.46 6.14 14.33
CA ALA A 304 3.71 6.87 14.48
C ALA A 304 3.59 8.36 14.10
N ILE A 305 2.72 8.71 13.14
CA ILE A 305 2.44 10.10 12.79
C ILE A 305 1.68 10.79 13.92
N VAL A 306 0.57 10.19 14.38
CA VAL A 306 -0.25 10.75 15.48
C VAL A 306 0.58 10.91 16.75
N TYR A 307 1.38 9.90 17.10
CA TYR A 307 2.27 9.95 18.26
C TYR A 307 3.33 11.05 18.13
N ARG A 308 3.93 11.26 16.96
CA ARG A 308 4.87 12.39 16.79
C ARG A 308 4.17 13.74 16.82
N LEU A 309 2.93 13.84 16.35
CA LEU A 309 2.14 15.06 16.46
C LEU A 309 1.82 15.40 17.92
N SER A 310 1.55 14.41 18.78
CA SER A 310 1.32 14.65 20.21
C SER A 310 2.57 15.14 20.95
N GLU A 311 3.77 14.76 20.48
CA GLU A 311 5.04 15.20 21.05
C GLU A 311 5.45 16.62 20.59
N MET A 312 4.68 17.27 19.70
CA MET A 312 4.93 18.65 19.26
C MET A 312 4.36 19.73 20.18
N GLU A 313 3.51 19.35 21.15
CA GLU A 313 2.84 20.26 22.08
C GLU A 313 3.77 20.86 23.14
#